data_AF-A0A950A494-F1
#
_entry.id   AF-A0A950A494-F1
#
_cell.length_a   1.000
_cell.length_b   1.000
_cell.length_c   1.000
_cell.angle_alpha   90.00
_cell.angle_beta   90.00
_cell.angle_gamma   90.00
#
_symmetry.space_group_name_H-M   'P 1'
#
loop_
_entity.id
_entity.type
_entity.pdbx_description
1 polymer ?
#
loop_
_entity_poly.entity_id
_entity_poly.type
_entity_poly.pdbx_seq_one_letter_code
_entity_poly.pdbx_strand_id
1 'polypeptide(L)'
;MPTFCRHNRLIQNCPICSKEQAIELRPIVTSSAPRTTQPRPSTAGPGRARAGSTTRSGGARAGGSRSGGSSGGLTVRRVARGADDGYHSGLVIGLKSSTDAARLAEELAFADTRLELLAREPPGLYAEVADAAGAIEERSWLAFLIAYLCPLEGEDPFAEIERVRTSWSSGELPALDGVELGPRTAHDPSRGTKTLGAYRAWAARSGSQASAYGGDAGWSPERRFARAFERLALPGLHRDARFDLLVTLGRLGVYEINAGSLVLGGANDVTVGAKRAFGIGDPLLLERRASDLARACGLPLEALDLGLHNWQRGERAHLGVSADTEPDPETLVRVSAALGL
;
A
#
# COMPACT_ATOMS: atom_id res chain seq x y z
N MET A 1 38.20 -14.06 -15.70
CA MET A 1 36.78 -14.40 -15.45
C MET A 1 36.01 -13.11 -15.24
N PRO A 2 34.83 -12.93 -15.86
CA PRO A 2 34.02 -11.73 -15.66
C PRO A 2 33.58 -11.60 -14.19
N THR A 3 33.91 -10.48 -13.54
CA THR A 3 33.54 -10.20 -12.16
C THR A 3 32.23 -9.41 -12.11
N PHE A 4 31.29 -9.92 -11.31
CA PHE A 4 30.02 -9.26 -11.04
C PHE A 4 30.16 -8.37 -9.79
N CYS A 5 29.57 -7.19 -9.83
CA CYS A 5 29.52 -6.28 -8.69
C CYS A 5 28.39 -6.66 -7.72
N ARG A 6 28.35 -5.99 -6.56
CA ARG A 6 27.26 -6.08 -5.56
C ARG A 6 25.86 -5.75 -6.10
N HIS A 7 25.76 -5.10 -7.27
CA HIS A 7 24.51 -4.78 -7.96
C HIS A 7 24.09 -5.85 -8.99
N ASN A 8 24.70 -7.04 -8.93
CA ASN A 8 24.45 -8.18 -9.80
C ASN A 8 24.54 -7.88 -11.31
N ARG A 9 25.48 -7.00 -11.67
CA ARG A 9 25.85 -6.67 -13.06
C ARG A 9 27.36 -6.88 -13.23
N LEU A 10 27.81 -7.14 -14.46
CA LEU A 10 29.23 -7.07 -14.79
C LEU A 10 29.79 -5.71 -14.38
N ILE A 11 30.91 -5.69 -13.65
CA ILE A 11 31.52 -4.46 -13.10
C ILE A 11 31.63 -3.35 -14.17
N GLN A 12 32.08 -3.72 -15.37
CA GLN A 12 32.24 -2.81 -16.53
C GLN A 12 30.92 -2.21 -17.08
N ASN A 13 29.77 -2.81 -16.77
CA ASN A 13 28.46 -2.41 -17.28
C ASN A 13 27.52 -1.87 -16.18
N CYS A 14 28.00 -1.72 -14.96
CA CYS A 14 27.20 -1.17 -13.87
C CYS A 14 27.30 0.36 -13.86
N PRO A 15 26.22 1.12 -14.15
CA PRO A 15 26.26 2.58 -14.17
C PRO A 15 26.48 3.21 -12.78
N ILE A 16 26.35 2.41 -11.71
CA ILE A 16 26.63 2.83 -10.32
C ILE A 16 28.13 2.69 -10.05
N CYS A 17 28.71 1.50 -10.28
CA CYS A 17 30.13 1.27 -10.06
C CYS A 17 31.01 2.08 -11.03
N SER A 18 30.57 2.33 -12.26
CA SER A 18 31.33 3.16 -13.20
C SER A 18 31.43 4.62 -12.76
N LYS A 19 30.39 5.14 -12.08
CA LYS A 19 30.44 6.48 -11.48
C LYS A 19 31.37 6.53 -10.26
N GLU A 20 31.33 5.51 -9.41
CA GLU A 20 32.23 5.40 -8.25
C GLU A 20 33.71 5.36 -8.69
N GLN A 21 34.05 4.55 -9.71
CA GLN A 21 35.41 4.49 -10.27
C GLN A 21 35.86 5.80 -10.95
N ALA A 22 34.94 6.53 -11.57
CA ALA A 22 35.24 7.84 -12.16
C ALA A 22 35.50 8.94 -11.12
N ILE A 23 35.08 8.73 -9.87
CA ILE A 23 35.32 9.66 -8.75
C ILE A 23 36.70 9.39 -8.13
N GLU A 24 37.13 8.14 -8.00
CA GLU A 24 38.43 7.76 -7.41
C GLU A 24 39.64 8.16 -8.28
N LEU A 25 39.48 8.32 -9.60
CA LEU A 25 40.58 8.68 -10.50
C LEU A 25 40.83 10.19 -10.63
N ARG A 26 40.14 11.05 -9.89
CA ARG A 26 40.43 12.49 -9.91
C ARG A 26 41.57 12.80 -8.94
N PRO A 27 42.73 13.30 -9.43
CA PRO A 27 43.75 13.85 -8.54
C PRO A 27 43.14 15.04 -7.80
N ILE A 28 43.29 15.08 -6.48
CA ILE A 28 42.94 16.24 -5.67
C ILE A 28 43.92 17.36 -6.04
N VAL A 29 43.49 18.24 -6.95
CA VAL A 29 44.16 19.51 -7.21
C VAL A 29 43.38 20.59 -6.49
N THR A 30 43.91 21.02 -5.35
CA THR A 30 43.56 22.29 -4.71
C THR A 30 43.87 23.43 -5.66
N SER A 31 42.90 24.27 -6.01
CA SER A 31 43.15 25.65 -6.44
C SER A 31 41.90 26.51 -6.33
N SER A 32 42.09 27.61 -5.62
CA SER A 32 41.19 28.70 -5.32
C SER A 32 40.94 29.63 -6.53
N ALA A 33 39.88 30.44 -6.43
CA ALA A 33 39.54 31.66 -7.21
C ALA A 33 38.52 31.50 -8.37
N PRO A 34 37.85 32.59 -8.82
CA PRO A 34 36.52 32.96 -8.34
C PRO A 34 35.44 32.97 -9.43
N ARG A 35 34.18 33.04 -8.97
CA ARG A 35 32.95 33.15 -9.78
C ARG A 35 32.97 34.36 -10.71
N THR A 36 32.66 34.15 -11.99
CA THR A 36 32.14 35.17 -12.90
C THR A 36 30.80 34.72 -13.49
N THR A 37 29.80 35.56 -13.25
CA THR A 37 28.46 35.53 -13.84
C THR A 37 28.52 36.07 -15.26
N GLN A 38 28.16 35.29 -16.27
CA GLN A 38 27.60 35.80 -17.53
C GLN A 38 26.60 34.83 -18.17
N PRO A 39 25.44 35.33 -18.68
CA PRO A 39 24.41 34.52 -19.31
C PRO A 39 24.72 34.27 -20.79
N ARG A 40 24.51 33.03 -21.24
CA ARG A 40 24.72 32.62 -22.64
C ARG A 40 23.43 32.80 -23.47
N PRO A 41 23.52 33.40 -24.68
CA PRO A 41 22.37 33.67 -25.55
C PRO A 41 21.88 32.43 -26.31
N SER A 42 20.57 32.41 -26.56
CA SER A 42 19.81 31.43 -27.33
C SER A 42 20.07 31.54 -28.83
N THR A 43 20.58 30.48 -29.45
CA THR A 43 20.67 30.35 -30.91
C THR A 43 19.50 29.56 -31.46
N ALA A 44 18.72 30.23 -32.32
CA ALA A 44 17.64 29.69 -33.12
C ALA A 44 18.15 28.73 -34.21
N GLY A 45 17.49 27.57 -34.33
CA GLY A 45 17.67 26.65 -35.45
C GLY A 45 16.62 26.87 -36.54
N PRO A 46 16.98 26.75 -37.84
CA PRO A 46 16.12 27.13 -38.95
C PRO A 46 15.06 26.07 -39.28
N GLY A 47 13.90 26.58 -39.71
CA GLY A 47 12.74 25.80 -40.12
C GLY A 47 12.90 25.09 -41.45
N ARG A 48 12.17 23.98 -41.55
CA ARG A 48 11.78 23.32 -42.80
C ARG A 48 10.46 22.60 -42.56
N ALA A 49 9.38 23.07 -43.20
CA ALA A 49 8.53 22.23 -44.07
C ALA A 49 7.24 22.96 -44.48
N ARG A 50 7.17 23.23 -45.79
CA ARG A 50 6.07 22.96 -46.74
C ARG A 50 4.67 23.53 -46.47
N ALA A 51 4.33 24.46 -47.37
CA ALA A 51 2.99 24.78 -47.82
C ALA A 51 2.24 23.57 -48.40
N GLY A 52 0.91 23.59 -48.27
CA GLY A 52 0.02 22.65 -48.97
C GLY A 52 -1.46 22.74 -48.59
N SER A 53 -2.17 23.65 -49.28
CA SER A 53 -3.56 23.49 -49.76
C SER A 53 -4.72 23.32 -48.76
N THR A 54 -5.50 24.40 -48.62
CA THR A 54 -6.88 24.41 -48.15
C THR A 54 -7.86 24.14 -49.29
N THR A 55 -8.67 23.07 -49.19
CA THR A 55 -9.92 22.92 -49.95
C THR A 55 -11.06 22.37 -49.09
N ARG A 56 -12.10 23.20 -49.04
CA ARG A 56 -13.53 23.05 -48.71
C ARG A 56 -14.18 21.64 -48.64
N SER A 57 -15.05 21.55 -47.62
CA SER A 57 -16.46 21.10 -47.62
C SER A 57 -16.87 19.65 -47.93
N GLY A 58 -17.63 19.08 -46.98
CA GLY A 58 -18.87 18.34 -47.27
C GLY A 58 -18.83 16.83 -47.02
N GLY A 59 -19.71 16.32 -46.14
CA GLY A 59 -20.06 14.90 -46.13
C GLY A 59 -20.43 14.34 -44.76
N ALA A 60 -21.72 14.32 -44.45
CA ALA A 60 -22.29 13.48 -43.39
C ALA A 60 -22.11 11.99 -43.71
N ARG A 61 -21.80 11.17 -42.70
CA ARG A 61 -22.32 9.80 -42.53
C ARG A 61 -21.97 9.22 -41.16
N ALA A 62 -22.94 8.45 -40.67
CA ALA A 62 -23.07 7.82 -39.38
C ALA A 62 -22.07 6.68 -39.10
N GLY A 63 -21.95 6.34 -37.81
CA GLY A 63 -21.75 4.96 -37.36
C GLY A 63 -20.39 4.68 -36.72
N GLY A 64 -20.40 4.50 -35.40
CA GLY A 64 -19.31 3.85 -34.69
C GLY A 64 -19.02 4.43 -33.31
N SER A 65 -19.92 4.20 -32.36
CA SER A 65 -19.65 4.35 -30.93
C SER A 65 -18.55 3.38 -30.50
N ARG A 66 -17.30 3.83 -30.62
CA ARG A 66 -16.17 3.17 -29.98
C ARG A 66 -16.06 3.68 -28.55
N SER A 67 -16.49 2.79 -27.65
CA SER A 67 -16.04 2.62 -26.27
C SER A 67 -14.93 3.59 -25.84
N GLY A 68 -15.31 4.55 -24.99
CA GLY A 68 -14.38 5.36 -24.23
C GLY A 68 -13.58 4.45 -23.30
N GLY A 69 -12.44 3.98 -23.77
CA GLY A 69 -11.37 3.52 -22.91
C GLY A 69 -10.93 4.70 -22.07
N SER A 70 -11.31 4.70 -20.79
CA SER A 70 -10.80 5.62 -19.79
C SER A 70 -9.27 5.55 -19.82
N SER A 71 -8.65 6.51 -20.50
CA SER A 71 -7.23 6.76 -20.39
C SER A 71 -7.00 7.23 -18.95
N GLY A 72 -6.55 6.30 -18.10
CA GLY A 72 -6.14 6.59 -16.73
C GLY A 72 -5.22 7.80 -16.73
N GLY A 73 -5.76 8.94 -16.28
CA GLY A 73 -5.04 10.19 -16.21
C GLY A 73 -3.83 10.02 -15.29
N LEU A 74 -2.69 10.57 -15.72
CA LEU A 74 -1.51 10.69 -14.88
C LEU A 74 -1.86 11.60 -13.68
N THR A 75 -2.16 11.02 -12.53
CA THR A 75 -2.37 11.77 -11.29
C THR A 75 -1.03 12.09 -10.65
N VAL A 76 -0.58 13.34 -10.79
CA VAL A 76 0.63 13.82 -10.12
C VAL A 76 0.25 14.32 -8.72
N ARG A 77 0.39 13.46 -7.70
CA ARG A 77 0.25 13.88 -6.30
C ARG A 77 1.59 14.44 -5.81
N ARG A 78 1.65 15.75 -5.53
CA ARG A 78 2.82 16.38 -4.91
C ARG A 78 2.79 16.06 -3.41
N VAL A 79 3.56 15.05 -3.01
CA VAL A 79 3.80 14.75 -1.58
C VAL A 79 4.92 15.67 -1.11
N ALA A 80 4.70 16.39 -0.01
CA ALA A 80 5.75 17.17 0.65
C ALA A 80 6.89 16.22 1.03
N ARG A 81 8.11 16.56 0.61
CA ARG A 81 9.33 15.81 0.95
C ARG A 81 10.17 16.68 1.85
N GLY A 82 10.80 16.07 2.85
CA GLY A 82 11.89 16.70 3.57
C GLY A 82 13.01 17.12 2.62
N ALA A 83 13.73 18.18 2.98
CA ALA A 83 14.93 18.57 2.25
C ALA A 83 15.99 17.47 2.36
N ASP A 84 16.79 17.28 1.32
CA ASP A 84 17.95 16.38 1.38
C ASP A 84 18.94 16.94 2.40
N ASP A 85 19.11 16.22 3.51
CA ASP A 85 19.95 16.58 4.64
C ASP A 85 21.15 15.63 4.80
N GLY A 86 21.42 14.81 3.77
CA GLY A 86 22.49 13.81 3.79
C GLY A 86 22.12 12.50 4.49
N TYR A 87 20.87 12.33 4.93
CA TYR A 87 20.37 11.08 5.49
C TYR A 87 20.51 9.91 4.50
N HIS A 88 20.96 8.78 5.02
CA HIS A 88 21.10 7.54 4.27
C HIS A 88 20.83 6.33 5.17
N SER A 89 20.07 5.37 4.64
CA SER A 89 19.79 4.10 5.31
C SER A 89 19.89 2.95 4.33
N GLY A 90 20.56 1.86 4.74
CA GLY A 90 20.66 0.64 3.94
C GLY A 90 19.32 -0.08 3.77
N LEU A 91 18.38 0.13 4.69
CA LEU A 91 17.04 -0.50 4.66
C LEU A 91 16.07 0.25 3.74
N VAL A 92 16.15 1.58 3.72
CA VAL A 92 15.25 2.47 2.97
C VAL A 92 16.04 3.43 2.07
N ILE A 93 16.78 2.85 1.12
CA ILE A 93 17.72 3.53 0.21
C ILE A 93 17.07 4.67 -0.61
N GLY A 94 15.75 4.61 -0.81
CA GLY A 94 15.01 5.62 -1.55
C GLY A 94 14.74 6.90 -0.76
N LEU A 95 14.89 6.88 0.57
CA LEU A 95 14.80 8.08 1.41
C LEU A 95 16.10 8.89 1.34
N LYS A 96 15.94 10.22 1.46
CA LYS A 96 17.02 11.22 1.38
C LYS A 96 16.95 12.28 2.47
N SER A 97 15.96 12.20 3.34
CA SER A 97 15.75 13.15 4.43
C SER A 97 15.48 12.38 5.72
N SER A 98 16.14 12.80 6.79
CA SER A 98 15.87 12.31 8.15
C SER A 98 14.42 12.60 8.57
N THR A 99 13.83 13.70 8.10
CA THR A 99 12.41 14.02 8.33
C THR A 99 11.48 12.99 7.70
N ASP A 100 11.73 12.60 6.43
CA ASP A 100 10.93 11.58 5.75
C ASP A 100 11.07 10.20 6.43
N ALA A 101 12.26 9.91 6.97
CA ALA A 101 12.54 8.69 7.71
C ALA A 101 11.89 8.67 9.10
N ALA A 102 11.91 9.79 9.84
CA ALA A 102 11.24 9.92 11.14
C ALA A 102 9.73 9.71 11.00
N ARG A 103 9.12 10.33 9.99
CA ARG A 103 7.71 10.10 9.67
C ARG A 103 7.42 8.64 9.29
N LEU A 104 8.33 7.97 8.57
CA LEU A 104 8.15 6.54 8.29
C LEU A 104 8.24 5.72 9.58
N ALA A 105 9.16 6.06 10.49
CA ALA A 105 9.28 5.40 11.79
C ALA A 105 8.00 5.52 12.61
N GLU A 106 7.44 6.73 12.69
CA GLU A 106 6.17 7.02 13.35
C GLU A 106 5.02 6.18 12.79
N GLU A 107 4.85 6.14 11.47
CA GLU A 107 3.75 5.37 10.86
C GLU A 107 3.92 3.84 10.99
N LEU A 108 5.16 3.34 10.97
CA LEU A 108 5.43 1.93 11.22
C LEU A 108 5.16 1.55 12.68
N ALA A 109 5.56 2.39 13.63
CA ALA A 109 5.32 2.18 15.05
C ALA A 109 3.83 2.30 15.40
N PHE A 110 3.12 3.25 14.80
CA PHE A 110 1.67 3.36 14.91
C PHE A 110 0.97 2.10 14.40
N ALA A 111 1.35 1.62 13.21
CA ALA A 111 0.75 0.43 12.63
C ALA A 111 0.93 -0.82 13.49
N ASP A 112 2.11 -0.97 14.13
CA ASP A 112 2.37 -2.05 15.07
C ASP A 112 1.52 -1.93 16.34
N THR A 113 1.46 -0.73 16.94
CA THR A 113 0.62 -0.42 18.11
C THR A 113 -0.84 -0.79 17.84
N ARG A 114 -1.34 -0.45 16.66
CA ARG A 114 -2.68 -0.85 16.23
C ARG A 114 -2.86 -2.37 16.18
N LEU A 115 -1.88 -3.11 15.66
CA LEU A 115 -1.95 -4.58 15.62
C LEU A 115 -1.93 -5.18 17.03
N GLU A 116 -1.19 -4.59 17.97
CA GLU A 116 -1.23 -5.00 19.38
C GLU A 116 -2.58 -4.73 20.02
N LEU A 117 -3.19 -3.56 19.78
CA LEU A 117 -4.54 -3.25 20.25
C LEU A 117 -5.56 -4.27 19.73
N LEU A 118 -5.54 -4.59 18.43
CA LEU A 118 -6.41 -5.64 17.90
C LEU A 118 -6.22 -6.98 18.60
N ALA A 119 -4.98 -7.36 18.91
CA ALA A 119 -4.68 -8.65 19.52
C ALA A 119 -5.05 -8.74 21.01
N ARG A 120 -5.01 -7.62 21.75
CA ARG A 120 -5.15 -7.61 23.22
C ARG A 120 -6.45 -6.97 23.70
N GLU A 121 -6.82 -5.84 23.12
CA GLU A 121 -7.99 -5.04 23.51
C GLU A 121 -8.67 -4.46 22.25
N PRO A 122 -9.28 -5.32 21.41
CA PRO A 122 -9.82 -4.86 20.15
C PRO A 122 -10.97 -3.85 20.37
N PRO A 123 -10.93 -2.67 19.74
CA PRO A 123 -11.92 -1.63 19.96
C PRO A 123 -13.19 -1.83 19.12
N GLY A 124 -14.33 -1.34 19.63
CA GLY A 124 -15.58 -1.25 18.90
C GLY A 124 -16.01 -2.58 18.26
N LEU A 125 -16.37 -2.56 16.97
CA LEU A 125 -16.81 -3.77 16.26
C LEU A 125 -15.72 -4.83 16.12
N TYR A 126 -14.43 -4.50 16.30
CA TYR A 126 -13.40 -5.53 16.38
C TYR A 126 -13.54 -6.41 17.62
N ALA A 127 -14.04 -5.86 18.74
CA ALA A 127 -14.32 -6.65 19.94
C ALA A 127 -15.37 -7.73 19.66
N GLU A 128 -16.45 -7.36 18.94
CA GLU A 128 -17.49 -8.31 18.52
C GLU A 128 -16.95 -9.38 17.57
N VAL A 129 -16.04 -9.02 16.67
CA VAL A 129 -15.35 -9.99 15.80
C VAL A 129 -14.43 -10.91 16.61
N ALA A 130 -13.78 -10.41 17.67
CA ALA A 130 -12.90 -11.21 18.53
C ALA A 130 -13.67 -12.16 19.46
N ASP A 131 -14.92 -11.86 19.80
CA ASP A 131 -15.71 -12.66 20.75
C ASP A 131 -15.91 -14.11 20.28
N ALA A 132 -15.25 -15.04 20.96
CA ALA A 132 -15.30 -16.46 20.66
C ALA A 132 -16.67 -17.11 20.91
N ALA A 133 -17.56 -16.45 21.67
CA ALA A 133 -18.93 -16.93 21.87
C ALA A 133 -19.81 -16.72 20.62
N GLY A 134 -19.45 -15.77 19.75
CA GLY A 134 -20.16 -15.49 18.51
C GLY A 134 -19.98 -16.58 17.44
N ALA A 135 -21.00 -16.79 16.61
CA ALA A 135 -20.91 -17.71 15.49
C ALA A 135 -19.82 -17.27 14.51
N ILE A 136 -18.93 -18.18 14.13
CA ILE A 136 -17.76 -17.89 13.28
C ILE A 136 -18.14 -17.22 11.94
N GLU A 137 -19.28 -17.59 11.38
CA GLU A 137 -19.78 -17.01 10.13
C GLU A 137 -20.24 -15.56 10.29
N GLU A 138 -20.88 -15.22 11.42
CA GLU A 138 -21.28 -13.82 11.71
C GLU A 138 -20.05 -12.95 11.96
N ARG A 139 -19.09 -13.45 12.73
CA ARG A 139 -17.81 -12.78 12.98
C ARG A 139 -17.01 -12.53 11.71
N SER A 140 -16.96 -13.53 10.82
CA SER A 140 -16.27 -13.42 9.52
C SER A 140 -16.94 -12.41 8.59
N TRP A 141 -18.27 -12.38 8.61
CA TRP A 141 -19.03 -11.44 7.80
C TRP A 141 -18.86 -10.01 8.30
N LEU A 142 -18.89 -9.80 9.62
CA LEU A 142 -18.61 -8.51 10.23
C LEU A 142 -17.20 -8.02 9.92
N ALA A 143 -16.18 -8.88 10.04
CA ALA A 143 -14.80 -8.54 9.65
C ALA A 143 -14.70 -8.14 8.17
N PHE A 144 -15.41 -8.85 7.28
CA PHE A 144 -15.48 -8.50 5.86
C PHE A 144 -16.13 -7.14 5.63
N LEU A 145 -17.24 -6.83 6.31
CA LEU A 145 -17.90 -5.53 6.20
C LEU A 145 -17.01 -4.39 6.71
N ILE A 146 -16.29 -4.60 7.81
CA ILE A 146 -15.32 -3.62 8.34
C ILE A 146 -14.23 -3.35 7.30
N ALA A 147 -13.62 -4.38 6.73
CA ALA A 147 -12.58 -4.22 5.72
C ALA A 147 -13.10 -3.65 4.38
N TYR A 148 -14.35 -3.96 4.02
CA TYR A 148 -14.96 -3.51 2.77
C TYR A 148 -15.39 -2.04 2.82
N LEU A 149 -16.03 -1.61 3.90
CA LEU A 149 -16.49 -0.23 4.07
C LEU A 149 -15.37 0.69 4.59
N CYS A 150 -14.41 0.12 5.33
CA CYS A 150 -13.38 0.78 6.12
C CYS A 150 -13.97 1.66 7.23
N PRO A 151 -13.49 1.54 8.49
CA PRO A 151 -13.89 2.47 9.55
C PRO A 151 -13.67 3.93 9.17
N LEU A 152 -14.54 4.81 9.64
CA LEU A 152 -14.43 6.25 9.48
C LEU A 152 -13.27 6.81 10.31
N GLU A 153 -12.85 8.02 9.96
CA GLU A 153 -11.95 8.83 10.78
C GLU A 153 -12.81 9.74 11.67
N GLY A 154 -12.61 9.71 13.01
CA GLY A 154 -13.37 10.54 13.95
C GLY A 154 -13.72 9.82 15.26
N GLU A 155 -14.72 10.36 15.96
CA GLU A 155 -15.12 9.90 17.31
C GLU A 155 -15.83 8.54 17.32
N ASP A 156 -16.61 8.23 16.27
CA ASP A 156 -17.27 6.93 16.10
C ASP A 156 -16.85 6.28 14.77
N PRO A 157 -15.72 5.55 14.75
CA PRO A 157 -15.21 4.93 13.54
C PRO A 157 -16.13 3.88 12.92
N PHE A 158 -17.08 3.33 13.69
CA PHE A 158 -17.89 2.19 13.27
C PHE A 158 -19.36 2.53 13.00
N ALA A 159 -19.79 3.75 13.27
CA ALA A 159 -21.17 4.23 13.10
C ALA A 159 -21.85 3.71 11.82
N GLU A 160 -21.20 3.93 10.66
CA GLU A 160 -21.80 3.56 9.38
C GLU A 160 -21.85 2.06 9.15
N ILE A 161 -20.84 1.32 9.61
CA ILE A 161 -20.81 -0.14 9.52
C ILE A 161 -21.93 -0.72 10.40
N GLU A 162 -22.09 -0.20 11.61
CA GLU A 162 -23.15 -0.62 12.53
C GLU A 162 -24.54 -0.28 11.99
N ARG A 163 -24.70 0.89 11.36
CA ARG A 163 -25.96 1.32 10.76
C ARG A 163 -26.42 0.40 9.63
N VAL A 164 -25.50 -0.10 8.80
CA VAL A 164 -25.86 -0.85 7.58
C VAL A 164 -25.63 -2.36 7.67
N ARG A 165 -24.94 -2.85 8.71
CA ARG A 165 -24.63 -4.29 8.81
C ARG A 165 -25.90 -5.14 8.80
N THR A 166 -25.84 -6.22 8.04
CA THR A 166 -26.82 -7.31 8.06
C THR A 166 -26.17 -8.56 8.64
N SER A 167 -26.95 -9.54 9.07
CA SER A 167 -26.39 -10.82 9.50
C SER A 167 -25.96 -11.69 8.31
N TRP A 168 -24.99 -12.56 8.53
CA TRP A 168 -24.63 -13.58 7.55
C TRP A 168 -25.81 -14.50 7.28
N SER A 169 -26.46 -14.96 8.34
CA SER A 169 -27.58 -15.91 8.36
C SER A 169 -28.83 -15.44 7.61
N SER A 170 -29.14 -14.13 7.59
CA SER A 170 -30.32 -13.62 6.88
C SER A 170 -30.18 -13.72 5.36
N GLY A 171 -28.94 -13.78 4.85
CA GLY A 171 -28.66 -13.70 3.42
C GLY A 171 -28.84 -12.30 2.81
N GLU A 172 -29.36 -11.34 3.58
CA GLU A 172 -29.60 -9.97 3.13
C GLU A 172 -28.27 -9.23 2.92
N LEU A 173 -28.25 -8.35 1.92
CA LEU A 173 -27.12 -7.47 1.65
C LEU A 173 -27.37 -6.10 2.27
N PRO A 174 -26.36 -5.46 2.89
CA PRO A 174 -26.45 -4.09 3.38
C PRO A 174 -26.98 -3.10 2.34
N ALA A 175 -27.82 -2.16 2.79
CA ALA A 175 -28.23 -1.01 2.01
C ALA A 175 -27.12 0.04 2.05
N LEU A 176 -26.38 0.18 0.94
CA LEU A 176 -25.16 1.01 0.87
C LEU A 176 -25.41 2.43 0.30
N ASP A 177 -26.65 2.78 -0.01
CA ASP A 177 -26.95 4.08 -0.57
C ASP A 177 -26.66 5.19 0.46
N GLY A 178 -25.77 6.11 0.09
CA GLY A 178 -25.38 7.24 0.94
C GLY A 178 -24.50 6.89 2.14
N VAL A 179 -23.90 5.70 2.18
CA VAL A 179 -22.98 5.32 3.27
C VAL A 179 -21.71 6.18 3.22
N GLU A 180 -21.27 6.69 4.37
CA GLU A 180 -19.95 7.34 4.46
C GLU A 180 -18.85 6.26 4.51
N LEU A 181 -17.69 6.56 3.93
CA LEU A 181 -16.65 5.56 3.70
C LEU A 181 -15.31 5.98 4.28
N GLY A 182 -14.62 5.01 4.88
CA GLY A 182 -13.28 5.20 5.41
C GLY A 182 -12.19 5.33 4.33
N PRO A 183 -10.96 5.72 4.71
CA PRO A 183 -9.89 6.07 3.78
C PRO A 183 -9.35 4.90 2.93
N ARG A 184 -9.60 3.65 3.35
CA ARG A 184 -9.18 2.42 2.62
C ARG A 184 -10.37 1.59 2.10
N THR A 185 -11.53 2.21 1.95
CA THR A 185 -12.74 1.53 1.47
C THR A 185 -12.55 0.82 0.14
N ALA A 186 -13.13 -0.37 0.02
CA ALA A 186 -13.30 -1.08 -1.26
C ALA A 186 -14.70 -0.89 -1.86
N HIS A 187 -15.59 -0.17 -1.17
CA HIS A 187 -16.89 0.13 -1.73
C HIS A 187 -16.76 1.15 -2.86
N ASP A 188 -17.23 0.74 -4.05
CA ASP A 188 -17.45 1.62 -5.19
C ASP A 188 -18.96 1.78 -5.36
N PRO A 189 -19.53 2.98 -5.13
CA PRO A 189 -20.97 3.23 -5.27
C PRO A 189 -21.51 2.83 -6.65
N SER A 190 -20.71 2.94 -7.72
CA SER A 190 -21.14 2.56 -9.08
C SER A 190 -21.35 1.06 -9.25
N ARG A 191 -20.77 0.24 -8.35
CA ARG A 191 -20.93 -1.21 -8.33
C ARG A 191 -22.08 -1.66 -7.42
N GLY A 192 -22.60 -0.78 -6.58
CA GLY A 192 -23.62 -1.10 -5.57
C GLY A 192 -23.21 -2.31 -4.72
N THR A 193 -24.09 -3.31 -4.64
CA THR A 193 -23.89 -4.50 -3.81
C THR A 193 -23.21 -5.68 -4.52
N LYS A 194 -22.73 -5.50 -5.77
CA LYS A 194 -22.15 -6.59 -6.58
C LYS A 194 -20.95 -7.27 -5.92
N THR A 195 -20.09 -6.51 -5.23
CA THR A 195 -18.92 -7.06 -4.53
C THR A 195 -19.34 -7.93 -3.34
N LEU A 196 -20.37 -7.51 -2.59
CA LEU A 196 -20.94 -8.28 -1.48
C LEU A 196 -21.52 -9.61 -1.97
N GLY A 197 -22.27 -9.58 -3.08
CA GLY A 197 -22.80 -10.78 -3.72
C GLY A 197 -21.68 -11.73 -4.19
N ALA A 198 -20.60 -11.19 -4.75
CA ALA A 198 -19.44 -11.98 -5.15
C ALA A 198 -18.73 -12.64 -3.95
N TYR A 199 -18.66 -11.96 -2.80
CA TYR A 199 -18.12 -12.52 -1.57
C TYR A 199 -18.98 -13.67 -1.04
N ARG A 200 -20.30 -13.48 -0.96
CA ARG A 200 -21.23 -14.56 -0.57
C ARG A 200 -21.10 -15.77 -1.48
N ALA A 201 -21.07 -15.56 -2.79
CA ALA A 201 -20.89 -16.64 -3.77
C ALA A 201 -19.52 -17.33 -3.62
N TRP A 202 -18.47 -16.61 -3.24
CA TRP A 202 -17.15 -17.16 -2.97
C TRP A 202 -17.15 -18.09 -1.74
N ALA A 203 -17.73 -17.66 -0.63
CA ALA A 203 -17.86 -18.49 0.57
C ALA A 203 -18.73 -19.72 0.29
N ALA A 204 -19.86 -19.54 -0.40
CA ALA A 204 -20.78 -20.63 -0.75
C ALA A 204 -20.11 -21.74 -1.59
N ARG A 205 -19.18 -21.40 -2.50
CA ARG A 205 -18.42 -22.40 -3.27
C ARG A 205 -17.54 -23.31 -2.39
N SER A 206 -17.19 -22.86 -1.19
CA SER A 206 -16.44 -23.63 -0.20
C SER A 206 -17.35 -24.21 0.89
N GLY A 207 -18.67 -24.05 0.78
CA GLY A 207 -19.67 -24.46 1.77
C GLY A 207 -19.89 -23.45 2.90
N SER A 208 -18.86 -22.71 3.32
CA SER A 208 -18.95 -21.68 4.36
C SER A 208 -17.78 -20.69 4.29
N GLN A 209 -17.86 -19.57 5.02
CA GLN A 209 -16.71 -18.66 5.15
C GLN A 209 -15.56 -19.35 5.90
N ALA A 210 -15.87 -20.07 6.98
CA ALA A 210 -14.87 -20.79 7.76
C ALA A 210 -14.08 -21.80 6.92
N SER A 211 -14.75 -22.52 6.03
CA SER A 211 -14.10 -23.44 5.10
C SER A 211 -13.27 -22.71 4.04
N ALA A 212 -13.76 -21.57 3.55
CA ALA A 212 -13.07 -20.76 2.54
C ALA A 212 -11.77 -20.14 3.06
N TYR A 213 -11.77 -19.66 4.32
CA TYR A 213 -10.59 -19.11 5.00
C TYR A 213 -9.67 -20.20 5.54
N GLY A 214 -10.22 -21.22 6.20
CA GLY A 214 -9.47 -22.29 6.86
C GLY A 214 -8.70 -23.17 5.88
N GLY A 215 -9.29 -23.48 4.73
CA GLY A 215 -8.66 -24.34 3.72
C GLY A 215 -8.32 -25.73 4.25
N ASP A 216 -7.16 -26.25 3.87
CA ASP A 216 -6.66 -27.55 4.35
C ASP A 216 -6.07 -27.43 5.76
N ALA A 217 -6.34 -28.42 6.61
CA ALA A 217 -5.85 -28.48 7.99
C ALA A 217 -4.31 -28.50 8.08
N GLY A 218 -3.61 -29.00 7.06
CA GLY A 218 -2.15 -29.04 7.03
C GLY A 218 -1.46 -27.76 6.55
N TRP A 219 -2.21 -26.69 6.25
CA TRP A 219 -1.61 -25.43 5.83
C TRP A 219 -1.03 -24.66 7.01
N SER A 220 0.18 -24.12 6.84
CA SER A 220 0.71 -23.11 7.74
C SER A 220 -0.14 -21.82 7.68
N PRO A 221 -0.09 -20.96 8.71
CA PRO A 221 -0.80 -19.69 8.73
C PRO A 221 -0.51 -18.80 7.51
N GLU A 222 0.74 -18.77 7.05
CA GLU A 222 1.18 -17.98 5.89
C GLU A 222 0.68 -18.56 4.58
N ARG A 223 0.65 -19.89 4.47
CA ARG A 223 0.07 -20.56 3.30
C ARG A 223 -1.44 -20.34 3.25
N ARG A 224 -2.12 -20.36 4.40
CA ARG A 224 -3.55 -20.05 4.52
C ARG A 224 -3.84 -18.62 4.10
N PHE A 225 -3.05 -17.65 4.57
CA PHE A 225 -3.11 -16.26 4.12
C PHE A 225 -2.95 -16.14 2.61
N ALA A 226 -1.88 -16.69 2.03
CA ALA A 226 -1.59 -16.56 0.61
C ALA A 226 -2.73 -17.11 -0.26
N ARG A 227 -3.27 -18.28 0.11
CA ARG A 227 -4.38 -18.90 -0.62
C ARG A 227 -5.69 -18.16 -0.47
N ALA A 228 -6.02 -17.69 0.73
CA ALA A 228 -7.20 -16.86 0.94
C ALA A 228 -7.09 -15.55 0.15
N PHE A 229 -5.93 -14.88 0.18
CA PHE A 229 -5.68 -13.63 -0.53
C PHE A 229 -5.86 -13.76 -2.05
N GLU A 230 -5.30 -14.81 -2.64
CA GLU A 230 -5.46 -15.15 -4.06
C GLU A 230 -6.95 -15.36 -4.42
N ARG A 231 -7.66 -16.16 -3.63
CA ARG A 231 -9.07 -16.53 -3.90
C ARG A 231 -10.04 -15.38 -3.65
N LEU A 232 -9.68 -14.43 -2.80
CA LEU A 232 -10.44 -13.21 -2.51
C LEU A 232 -10.28 -12.13 -3.59
N ALA A 233 -9.59 -12.38 -4.72
CA ALA A 233 -9.50 -11.46 -5.86
C ALA A 233 -10.84 -11.26 -6.59
N LEU A 234 -11.86 -10.82 -5.86
CA LEU A 234 -13.23 -10.65 -6.30
C LEU A 234 -13.37 -9.31 -7.05
N PRO A 235 -14.31 -9.22 -8.01
CA PRO A 235 -14.56 -7.97 -8.72
C PRO A 235 -14.96 -6.83 -7.76
N GLY A 236 -14.09 -5.82 -7.60
CA GLY A 236 -14.30 -4.68 -6.71
C GLY A 236 -13.57 -4.77 -5.37
N LEU A 237 -12.98 -5.92 -5.02
CA LEU A 237 -12.22 -6.09 -3.79
C LEU A 237 -10.71 -5.99 -4.07
N HIS A 238 -10.13 -4.80 -3.84
CA HIS A 238 -8.73 -4.52 -4.17
C HIS A 238 -7.74 -5.15 -3.18
N ARG A 239 -6.44 -4.99 -3.44
CA ARG A 239 -5.35 -5.52 -2.59
C ARG A 239 -5.53 -5.11 -1.13
N ASP A 240 -5.67 -3.82 -0.86
CA ASP A 240 -5.65 -3.27 0.50
C ASP A 240 -6.77 -3.84 1.37
N ALA A 241 -8.03 -3.83 0.91
CA ALA A 241 -9.14 -4.42 1.65
C ALA A 241 -9.00 -5.94 1.87
N ARG A 242 -8.43 -6.69 0.92
CA ARG A 242 -8.15 -8.13 1.11
C ARG A 242 -7.07 -8.35 2.16
N PHE A 243 -6.03 -7.53 2.12
CA PHE A 243 -4.93 -7.59 3.07
C PHE A 243 -5.45 -7.27 4.48
N ASP A 244 -6.14 -6.13 4.63
CA ASP A 244 -6.71 -5.67 5.89
C ASP A 244 -7.69 -6.68 6.49
N LEU A 245 -8.55 -7.30 5.67
CA LEU A 245 -9.46 -8.36 6.10
C LEU A 245 -8.71 -9.54 6.72
N LEU A 246 -7.71 -10.08 6.02
CA LEU A 246 -7.00 -11.27 6.47
C LEU A 246 -6.12 -10.99 7.69
N VAL A 247 -5.48 -9.82 7.74
CA VAL A 247 -4.74 -9.37 8.93
C VAL A 247 -5.66 -9.20 10.12
N THR A 248 -6.82 -8.57 9.93
CA THR A 248 -7.82 -8.38 10.99
C THR A 248 -8.31 -9.71 11.53
N LEU A 249 -8.69 -10.64 10.65
CA LEU A 249 -9.13 -11.98 11.03
C LEU A 249 -8.05 -12.77 11.80
N GLY A 250 -6.79 -12.66 11.40
CA GLY A 250 -5.66 -13.27 12.08
C GLY A 250 -5.40 -12.67 13.45
N ARG A 251 -5.32 -11.34 13.52
CA ARG A 251 -5.01 -10.60 14.76
C ARG A 251 -6.09 -10.72 15.83
N LEU A 252 -7.35 -10.82 15.42
CA LEU A 252 -8.48 -11.04 16.33
C LEU A 252 -8.67 -12.51 16.70
N GLY A 253 -7.79 -13.42 16.24
CA GLY A 253 -7.85 -14.84 16.58
C GLY A 253 -9.05 -15.59 15.99
N VAL A 254 -9.70 -15.05 14.94
CA VAL A 254 -10.83 -15.72 14.28
C VAL A 254 -10.34 -16.92 13.49
N TYR A 255 -9.20 -16.76 12.81
CA TYR A 255 -8.52 -17.80 12.05
C TYR A 255 -7.02 -17.72 12.32
N GLU A 256 -6.35 -18.87 12.29
CA GLU A 256 -4.89 -18.94 12.38
C GLU A 256 -4.27 -18.55 11.01
N ILE A 257 -4.18 -17.26 10.73
CA ILE A 257 -3.77 -16.69 9.44
C ILE A 257 -2.78 -15.56 9.70
N ASN A 258 -1.61 -15.59 9.05
CA ASN A 258 -0.57 -14.56 9.18
C ASN A 258 -0.02 -14.16 7.81
N ALA A 259 0.35 -12.90 7.61
CA ALA A 259 0.90 -12.45 6.33
C ALA A 259 2.36 -12.89 6.17
N GLY A 260 2.62 -13.82 5.25
CA GLY A 260 3.99 -14.19 4.84
C GLY A 260 4.62 -13.28 3.77
N SER A 261 3.85 -12.34 3.22
CA SER A 261 4.25 -11.41 2.15
C SER A 261 3.31 -10.20 2.19
N LEU A 262 3.78 -9.04 1.73
CA LEU A 262 2.93 -7.87 1.54
C LEU A 262 2.10 -7.97 0.25
N VAL A 263 2.42 -8.86 -0.68
CA VAL A 263 1.73 -8.98 -1.97
C VAL A 263 1.70 -7.63 -2.72
N LEU A 264 2.87 -6.99 -2.78
CA LEU A 264 3.08 -5.69 -3.42
C LEU A 264 2.88 -5.79 -4.94
N GLY A 265 2.13 -4.86 -5.50
CA GLY A 265 1.79 -4.85 -6.92
C GLY A 265 0.64 -3.89 -7.22
N GLY A 266 0.50 -3.51 -8.49
CA GLY A 266 -0.53 -2.57 -8.94
C GLY A 266 -0.26 -1.12 -8.53
N ALA A 267 -1.32 -0.31 -8.58
CA ALA A 267 -1.30 1.13 -8.32
C ALA A 267 -2.05 1.48 -7.02
N ASN A 268 -1.61 0.92 -5.90
CA ASN A 268 -2.06 1.29 -4.54
C ASN A 268 -0.96 2.03 -3.78
N ASP A 269 -1.37 2.77 -2.74
CA ASP A 269 -0.47 3.61 -1.95
C ASP A 269 0.62 2.79 -1.25
N VAL A 270 0.33 1.57 -0.78
CA VAL A 270 1.34 0.69 -0.15
C VAL A 270 2.46 0.35 -1.12
N THR A 271 2.11 -0.05 -2.34
CA THR A 271 3.07 -0.42 -3.38
C THR A 271 3.88 0.79 -3.84
N VAL A 272 3.26 1.96 -3.97
CA VAL A 272 3.96 3.20 -4.31
C VAL A 272 4.89 3.64 -3.18
N GLY A 273 4.42 3.55 -1.93
CA GLY A 273 5.20 3.82 -0.72
C GLY A 273 6.43 2.93 -0.64
N ALA A 274 6.26 1.61 -0.81
CA ALA A 274 7.35 0.64 -0.85
C ALA A 274 8.38 0.98 -1.94
N LYS A 275 7.92 1.25 -3.18
CA LYS A 275 8.82 1.64 -4.29
C LYS A 275 9.64 2.89 -3.97
N ARG A 276 9.02 3.87 -3.31
CA ARG A 276 9.68 5.12 -2.92
C ARG A 276 10.63 4.94 -1.75
N ALA A 277 10.23 4.26 -0.68
CA ALA A 277 11.06 4.02 0.50
C ALA A 277 12.28 3.16 0.14
N PHE A 278 12.07 2.11 -0.66
CA PHE A 278 13.13 1.20 -1.06
C PHE A 278 13.91 1.67 -2.28
N GLY A 279 13.40 2.60 -3.09
CA GLY A 279 14.08 3.09 -4.30
C GLY A 279 14.21 2.03 -5.40
N ILE A 280 13.27 1.06 -5.46
CA ILE A 280 13.26 -0.01 -6.46
C ILE A 280 11.84 -0.32 -6.93
N GLY A 281 11.69 -0.76 -8.18
CA GLY A 281 10.39 -1.07 -8.78
C GLY A 281 10.08 -2.56 -8.94
N ASP A 282 11.08 -3.42 -8.74
CA ASP A 282 10.97 -4.87 -8.95
C ASP A 282 10.19 -5.54 -7.79
N PRO A 283 9.07 -6.25 -8.07
CA PRO A 283 8.23 -6.83 -7.02
C PRO A 283 8.96 -7.80 -6.08
N LEU A 284 9.84 -8.66 -6.60
CA LEU A 284 10.55 -9.64 -5.76
C LEU A 284 11.54 -8.94 -4.81
N LEU A 285 12.23 -7.93 -5.30
CA LEU A 285 13.14 -7.14 -4.47
C LEU A 285 12.39 -6.23 -3.48
N LEU A 286 11.18 -5.79 -3.81
CA LEU A 286 10.31 -5.07 -2.88
C LEU A 286 9.91 -5.95 -1.68
N GLU A 287 9.42 -7.17 -1.94
CA GLU A 287 9.04 -8.13 -0.90
C GLU A 287 10.21 -8.49 0.01
N ARG A 288 11.39 -8.72 -0.59
CA ARG A 288 12.61 -9.00 0.16
C ARG A 288 12.99 -7.82 1.06
N ARG A 289 12.98 -6.59 0.54
CA ARG A 289 13.35 -5.39 1.33
C ARG A 289 12.33 -5.07 2.41
N ALA A 290 11.04 -5.30 2.17
CA ALA A 290 10.02 -5.20 3.19
C ALA A 290 10.27 -6.21 4.32
N SER A 291 10.58 -7.46 3.99
CA SER A 291 10.92 -8.48 4.99
C SER A 291 12.18 -8.13 5.78
N ASP A 292 13.21 -7.57 5.13
CA ASP A 292 14.44 -7.14 5.78
C ASP A 292 14.20 -5.92 6.70
N LEU A 293 13.39 -4.95 6.27
CA LEU A 293 12.97 -3.81 7.09
C LEU A 293 12.17 -4.28 8.31
N ALA A 294 11.15 -5.11 8.13
CA ALA A 294 10.33 -5.64 9.22
C ALA A 294 11.20 -6.34 10.28
N ARG A 295 12.13 -7.21 9.83
CA ARG A 295 13.06 -7.90 10.72
C ARG A 295 13.99 -6.94 11.46
N ALA A 296 14.55 -5.95 10.77
CA ALA A 296 15.47 -4.99 11.38
C ALA A 296 14.77 -4.10 12.42
N CYS A 297 13.51 -3.75 12.18
CA CYS A 297 12.69 -2.97 13.11
C CYS A 297 12.06 -3.83 14.22
N GLY A 298 12.16 -5.15 14.16
CA GLY A 298 11.45 -6.05 15.06
C GLY A 298 9.93 -5.93 14.97
N LEU A 299 9.41 -5.70 13.76
CA LEU A 299 7.98 -5.54 13.49
C LEU A 299 7.41 -6.77 12.79
N PRO A 300 6.13 -7.09 13.01
CA PRO A 300 5.40 -7.99 12.14
C PRO A 300 5.30 -7.41 10.73
N LEU A 301 5.30 -8.26 9.70
CA LEU A 301 5.25 -7.82 8.31
C LEU A 301 3.96 -7.03 8.02
N GLU A 302 2.87 -7.37 8.68
CA GLU A 302 1.58 -6.68 8.57
C GLU A 302 1.66 -5.18 8.91
N ALA A 303 2.52 -4.78 9.85
CA ALA A 303 2.66 -3.37 10.25
C ALA A 303 3.18 -2.51 9.10
N LEU A 304 4.00 -3.08 8.20
CA LEU A 304 4.52 -2.35 7.05
C LEU A 304 3.42 -1.99 6.06
N ASP A 305 2.31 -2.72 6.00
CA ASP A 305 1.22 -2.43 5.08
C ASP A 305 0.61 -1.05 5.36
N LEU A 306 0.07 -0.88 6.57
CA LEU A 306 -0.54 0.38 7.00
C LEU A 306 0.50 1.48 7.15
N GLY A 307 1.69 1.17 7.68
CA GLY A 307 2.75 2.17 7.83
C GLY A 307 3.20 2.77 6.49
N LEU A 308 3.38 1.94 5.45
CA LEU A 308 3.71 2.42 4.11
C LEU A 308 2.53 3.14 3.45
N HIS A 309 1.29 2.71 3.69
CA HIS A 309 0.09 3.41 3.23
C HIS A 309 0.06 4.85 3.77
N ASN A 310 0.09 5.01 5.09
CA ASN A 310 0.00 6.31 5.76
C ASN A 310 1.17 7.21 5.37
N TRP A 311 2.40 6.67 5.38
CA TRP A 311 3.58 7.43 4.99
C TRP A 311 3.50 7.94 3.54
N GLN A 312 3.02 7.10 2.62
CA GLN A 312 2.86 7.48 1.22
C GLN A 312 1.80 8.57 1.05
N ARG A 313 0.68 8.48 1.77
CA ARG A 313 -0.40 9.47 1.71
C ARG A 313 -0.03 10.79 2.39
N GLY A 314 0.78 10.72 3.44
CA GLY A 314 1.04 11.85 4.33
C GLY A 314 -0.12 12.18 5.28
N GLU A 315 -1.08 11.26 5.40
CA GLU A 315 -2.27 11.33 6.26
C GLU A 315 -2.40 9.95 6.91
N ARG A 316 -2.66 9.92 8.22
CA ARG A 316 -2.81 8.68 8.98
C ARG A 316 -4.23 8.16 8.86
N ALA A 317 -4.38 6.93 8.38
CA ALA A 317 -5.61 6.16 8.54
C ALA A 317 -5.54 5.39 9.86
N HIS A 318 -6.54 5.55 10.73
CA HIS A 318 -6.56 4.87 12.04
C HIS A 318 -7.24 3.50 11.95
N LEU A 319 -8.09 3.28 10.93
CA LEU A 319 -8.75 2.00 10.67
C LEU A 319 -9.44 1.42 11.93
N GLY A 320 -10.15 2.27 12.67
CA GLY A 320 -11.00 1.87 13.80
C GLY A 320 -10.37 1.96 15.19
N VAL A 321 -9.12 2.41 15.32
CA VAL A 321 -8.58 2.85 16.63
C VAL A 321 -8.81 4.35 16.83
N SER A 322 -8.71 4.83 18.08
CA SER A 322 -8.88 6.24 18.40
C SER A 322 -7.88 7.12 17.63
N ALA A 323 -8.31 8.33 17.23
CA ALA A 323 -7.44 9.34 16.63
C ALA A 323 -6.31 9.81 17.58
N ASP A 324 -6.51 9.67 18.89
CA ASP A 324 -5.51 9.98 19.92
C ASP A 324 -4.54 8.83 20.19
N THR A 325 -4.64 7.72 19.43
CA THR A 325 -3.73 6.58 19.60
C THR A 325 -2.33 6.96 19.14
N GLU A 326 -1.43 7.10 20.09
CA GLU A 326 -0.02 7.35 19.82
C GLU A 326 0.76 6.03 19.59
N PRO A 327 1.84 6.04 18.79
CA PRO A 327 2.75 4.91 18.70
C PRO A 327 3.34 4.55 20.06
N ASP A 328 3.50 3.25 20.32
CA ASP A 328 4.27 2.77 21.45
C ASP A 328 5.69 3.37 21.43
N PRO A 329 6.11 4.09 22.49
CA PRO A 329 7.40 4.79 22.50
C PRO A 329 8.60 3.87 22.33
N GLU A 330 8.57 2.66 22.91
CA GLU A 330 9.68 1.70 22.79
C GLU A 330 9.82 1.19 21.35
N THR A 331 8.70 0.94 20.70
CA THR A 331 8.62 0.58 19.29
C THR A 331 9.10 1.71 18.41
N LEU A 332 8.69 2.96 18.66
CA LEU A 332 9.18 4.11 17.89
C LEU A 332 10.69 4.28 18.01
N VAL A 333 11.27 4.15 19.21
CA VAL A 333 12.72 4.21 19.41
C VAL A 333 13.43 3.10 18.64
N ARG A 334 12.93 1.86 18.73
CA ARG A 334 13.50 0.70 18.03
C ARG A 334 13.48 0.89 16.50
N VAL A 335 12.35 1.32 15.96
CA VAL A 335 12.19 1.57 14.51
C VAL A 335 13.10 2.72 14.07
N SER A 336 13.15 3.81 14.83
CA SER A 336 14.01 4.97 14.52
C SER A 336 15.48 4.57 14.48
N ALA A 337 15.96 3.83 15.49
CA ALA A 337 17.32 3.32 15.53
C ALA A 337 17.64 2.40 14.34
N ALA A 338 16.71 1.52 13.94
CA ALA A 338 16.87 0.66 12.77
C ALA A 338 16.98 1.46 11.46
N LEU A 339 16.28 2.58 11.36
CA LEU A 339 16.37 3.49 10.21
C LEU A 339 17.65 4.36 10.24
N GLY A 340 18.37 4.43 11.37
CA GLY A 340 19.57 5.25 11.52
C GLY A 340 19.27 6.69 11.90
N LEU A 341 18.19 6.90 12.65
CA LEU A 341 17.83 8.16 13.32
C LEU A 341 18.34 8.17 14.75
#